data_AF-A0A5A7SRY0-F1
#
_entry.id   AF-A0A5A7SRY0-F1
#
_cell.length_a   1.000
_cell.length_b   1.000
_cell.length_c   1.000
_cell.angle_alpha   90.00
_cell.angle_beta   90.00
_cell.angle_gamma   90.00
#
_symmetry.space_group_name_H-M   'P 1'
#
loop_
_entity.id
_entity.type
_entity.pdbx_description
1 polymer ?
#
loop_
_entity_poly.entity_id
_entity_poly.type
_entity_poly.pdbx_seq_one_letter_code
_entity_poly.pdbx_strand_id
1 'polypeptide(L)'
;MWLVILIPYDLPLWKCIKAPFTFLSLLIFGPRSPGKEIDIYLQPLIDELHELWVDGIQTYDSFSASFFQLRAALLWTINDFPAYGDLSGWRTKGYKACPVYNVDTSSMDYRAKFVIWDIVDIYL
;
A
#
# COMPACT_ATOMS: atom_id res chain seq x y z
N MET A 1 2.45 16.05 3.06
CA MET A 1 1.38 15.47 2.21
C MET A 1 1.72 14.01 2.03
N TRP A 2 0.75 13.12 2.25
CA TRP A 2 0.87 11.68 2.12
C TRP A 2 -0.13 11.18 1.09
N LEU A 3 0.31 10.28 0.21
CA LEU A 3 -0.47 9.77 -0.92
C LEU A 3 -0.57 8.25 -0.81
N VAL A 4 -1.77 7.72 -0.96
CA VAL A 4 -1.99 6.28 -1.20
C VAL A 4 -2.41 6.13 -2.65
N ILE A 5 -1.60 5.37 -3.38
CA ILE A 5 -1.76 5.17 -4.81
C ILE A 5 -1.98 3.68 -5.05
N LEU A 6 -3.04 3.35 -5.78
CA LEU A 6 -3.35 2.01 -6.24
C LEU A 6 -2.95 1.85 -7.70
N ILE A 7 -2.34 0.72 -8.01
CA ILE A 7 -1.90 0.35 -9.35
C ILE A 7 -2.46 -1.03 -9.66
N PRO A 8 -3.26 -1.19 -10.73
CA PRO A 8 -3.81 -2.47 -11.13
C PRO A 8 -2.69 -3.33 -11.76
N TYR A 9 -2.60 -4.58 -11.31
CA TYR A 9 -1.53 -5.51 -11.67
C TYR A 9 -1.85 -6.44 -12.84
N ASP A 10 -3.07 -6.35 -13.38
CA ASP A 10 -3.55 -7.08 -14.55
C ASP A 10 -2.96 -6.57 -15.87
N LEU A 11 -2.42 -5.36 -15.87
CA LEU A 11 -1.75 -4.78 -17.02
C LEU A 11 -0.29 -5.23 -17.13
N PRO A 12 0.28 -5.24 -18.35
CA PRO A 12 1.72 -5.42 -18.49
C PRO A 12 2.50 -4.33 -17.76
N LEU A 13 3.63 -4.69 -17.14
CA LEU A 13 4.46 -3.79 -16.30
C LEU A 13 4.77 -2.42 -16.94
N TRP A 14 4.96 -2.38 -18.27
CA TRP A 14 5.25 -1.15 -19.00
C TRP A 14 4.04 -0.20 -19.16
N LYS A 15 2.83 -0.66 -18.77
CA LYS A 15 1.59 0.13 -18.73
C LYS A 15 1.19 0.50 -17.31
N CYS A 16 1.35 -0.38 -16.32
CA CYS A 16 0.89 -0.19 -14.94
C CYS A 16 1.32 1.14 -14.30
N ILE A 17 2.54 1.60 -14.57
CA ILE A 17 3.11 2.81 -13.93
C ILE A 17 2.77 4.09 -14.70
N LYS A 18 1.96 4.01 -15.77
CA LYS A 18 1.54 5.20 -16.50
C LYS A 18 0.39 5.89 -15.76
N ALA A 19 0.41 7.22 -15.76
CA ALA A 19 -0.63 8.07 -15.15
C ALA A 19 -2.09 7.62 -15.36
N PRO A 20 -2.55 7.19 -16.56
CA PRO A 20 -3.95 6.73 -16.73
C PRO A 20 -4.32 5.45 -15.97
N PHE A 21 -3.34 4.68 -15.48
CA PHE A 21 -3.55 3.43 -14.75
C PHE A 21 -3.12 3.56 -13.28
N THR A 22 -2.97 4.79 -12.80
CA THR A 22 -2.58 5.09 -11.43
C THR A 22 -3.75 5.78 -10.73
N PHE A 23 -4.32 5.13 -9.72
CA PHE A 23 -5.48 5.66 -9.00
C PHE A 23 -5.02 6.25 -7.67
N LEU A 24 -5.30 7.53 -7.46
CA LEU A 24 -5.12 8.14 -6.15
C LEU A 24 -6.33 7.79 -5.28
N SER A 25 -6.15 6.90 -4.30
CA SER A 25 -7.23 6.46 -3.41
C SER A 25 -7.35 7.34 -2.18
N LEU A 26 -6.23 7.85 -1.65
CA LEU A 26 -6.24 8.65 -0.43
C LEU A 26 -5.22 9.79 -0.50
N LEU A 27 -5.65 10.97 -0.07
CA LEU A 27 -4.81 12.16 0.07
C LEU A 27 -4.88 12.66 1.52
N ILE A 28 -3.82 12.40 2.29
CA ILE A 28 -3.73 12.85 3.68
C ILE A 28 -2.96 14.18 3.72
N PHE A 29 -3.66 15.24 4.10
CA PHE A 29 -3.08 16.56 4.29
C PHE A 29 -2.38 16.66 5.64
N GLY A 30 -1.12 17.08 5.61
CA GLY A 30 -0.35 17.28 6.83
C GLY A 30 1.15 17.45 6.55
N PRO A 31 1.87 18.25 7.35
CA PRO A 31 3.33 18.37 7.27
C PRO A 31 4.05 17.17 7.88
N ARG A 32 3.34 16.29 8.60
CA ARG A 32 3.87 15.10 9.30
C ARG A 32 3.16 13.83 8.82
N SER A 33 3.80 12.69 9.05
CA SER A 33 3.15 11.39 8.86
C SER A 33 1.93 11.28 9.81
N PRO A 34 0.83 10.64 9.38
CA PRO A 34 -0.30 10.30 10.26
C PRO A 34 0.11 9.37 11.41
N GLY A 35 1.24 8.66 11.31
CA GLY A 35 1.75 7.85 12.40
C GLY A 35 0.76 6.76 12.80
N LYS A 36 0.36 6.73 14.08
CA LYS A 36 -0.57 5.73 14.62
C LYS A 36 -2.01 5.88 14.12
N GLU A 37 -2.38 7.00 13.51
CA GLU A 37 -3.73 7.26 13.01
C GLU A 37 -3.90 6.83 11.54
N ILE A 38 -2.84 6.26 10.93
CA ILE A 38 -2.86 5.84 9.52
C ILE A 38 -3.93 4.78 9.25
N ASP A 39 -4.19 3.90 10.22
CA ASP A 39 -5.21 2.86 10.18
C ASP A 39 -6.62 3.44 9.99
N ILE A 40 -6.95 4.51 10.71
CA ILE A 40 -8.23 5.23 10.60
C ILE A 40 -8.42 5.76 9.18
N TYR A 41 -7.35 6.33 8.60
CA TYR A 41 -7.43 6.87 7.25
C TYR A 41 -7.49 5.79 6.16
N LEU A 42 -6.92 4.61 6.40
CA LEU A 42 -6.94 3.49 5.47
C LEU A 42 -8.23 2.66 5.56
N GLN A 43 -8.96 2.75 6.67
CA GLN A 43 -10.15 1.94 6.90
C GLN A 43 -11.17 1.96 5.74
N PRO A 44 -11.54 3.12 5.15
CA PRO A 44 -12.47 3.13 4.00
C PRO A 44 -11.94 2.34 2.80
N LEU A 45 -10.64 2.42 2.54
CA LEU A 45 -10.00 1.68 1.45
C LEU A 45 -9.98 0.16 1.73
N ILE A 46 -9.75 -0.22 2.98
CA ILE A 46 -9.78 -1.64 3.40
C ILE A 46 -11.19 -2.20 3.23
N ASP A 47 -12.22 -1.45 3.66
CA ASP A 47 -13.62 -1.86 3.54
C ASP A 47 -14.03 -2.04 2.06
N GLU A 48 -13.65 -1.11 1.18
CA GLU A 48 -13.89 -1.23 -0.28
C GLU A 48 -13.17 -2.44 -0.89
N LEU A 49 -11.90 -2.66 -0.53
CA LEU A 49 -11.15 -3.83 -1.01
C LEU A 49 -11.75 -5.15 -0.51
N HIS A 50 -12.24 -5.17 0.72
CA HIS A 50 -12.93 -6.32 1.30
C HIS A 50 -14.25 -6.61 0.58
N GLU A 51 -15.07 -5.59 0.30
CA GLU A 51 -16.30 -5.73 -0.49
C GLU A 51 -16.00 -6.26 -1.91
N LEU A 52 -14.98 -5.68 -2.58
CA LEU A 52 -14.53 -6.14 -3.89
C LEU A 52 -14.01 -7.59 -3.88
N TRP A 53 -13.42 -8.03 -2.77
CA TRP A 53 -12.95 -9.41 -2.63
C TRP A 53 -14.08 -10.40 -2.36
N VAL A 54 -14.98 -10.09 -1.42
CA VAL A 54 -16.04 -10.99 -0.93
C VAL A 54 -17.20 -11.07 -1.90
N ASP A 55 -17.78 -9.93 -2.25
CA ASP A 55 -18.96 -9.85 -3.11
C ASP A 55 -18.54 -9.62 -4.56
N GLY A 56 -17.55 -8.75 -4.77
CA GLY A 56 -17.16 -8.26 -6.08
C GLY A 56 -18.21 -7.30 -6.66
N ILE A 57 -17.86 -6.66 -7.78
CA ILE A 57 -18.72 -5.68 -8.44
C ILE A 57 -18.98 -6.05 -9.90
N GLN A 58 -20.24 -5.92 -10.33
CA GLN A 58 -20.59 -6.14 -11.72
C GLN A 58 -20.00 -5.03 -12.59
N THR A 59 -19.07 -5.39 -13.47
CA THR A 59 -18.33 -4.45 -14.32
C THR A 59 -18.55 -4.79 -15.78
N TYR A 60 -18.70 -3.76 -16.61
CA TYR A 60 -18.83 -3.93 -18.06
C TYR A 60 -17.46 -3.88 -18.73
N ASP A 61 -17.09 -4.95 -19.44
CA ASP A 61 -15.90 -4.98 -20.28
C ASP A 61 -16.26 -4.48 -21.69
N SER A 62 -15.65 -3.36 -22.08
CA SER A 62 -15.86 -2.76 -23.40
C SER A 62 -15.22 -3.56 -24.53
N PHE A 63 -14.21 -4.40 -24.24
CA PHE A 63 -13.55 -5.22 -25.25
C PHE A 63 -14.41 -6.44 -25.63
N SER A 64 -14.94 -7.17 -24.64
CA SER A 64 -15.85 -8.31 -24.88
C SER A 64 -17.32 -7.90 -25.05
N ALA A 65 -17.66 -6.64 -24.80
CA ALA A 65 -19.03 -6.11 -24.79
C ALA A 65 -19.96 -6.91 -23.86
N SER A 66 -19.46 -7.31 -22.69
CA SER A 66 -20.15 -8.18 -21.75
C SER A 66 -19.93 -7.75 -20.30
N PHE A 67 -20.84 -8.17 -19.41
CA PHE A 67 -20.67 -7.96 -17.98
C PHE A 67 -19.92 -9.14 -17.36
N PHE A 68 -18.99 -8.83 -16.46
CA PHE A 68 -18.30 -9.82 -15.64
C PHE A 68 -18.29 -9.37 -14.18
N GLN A 69 -18.09 -10.34 -13.27
CA GLN A 69 -17.92 -10.04 -11.85
C GLN A 69 -16.44 -9.68 -11.60
N LEU A 70 -16.16 -8.41 -11.36
CA LEU A 70 -14.82 -7.95 -11.00
C LEU A 70 -14.58 -8.21 -9.52
N ARG A 71 -13.45 -8.83 -9.21
CA ARG A 71 -12.92 -8.98 -7.85
C ARG A 71 -11.51 -8.44 -7.80
N ALA A 72 -11.15 -7.77 -6.72
CA ALA A 72 -9.84 -7.18 -6.52
C ALA A 72 -9.27 -7.62 -5.17
N ALA A 73 -7.94 -7.75 -5.10
CA ALA A 73 -7.21 -8.00 -3.86
C ALA A 73 -5.92 -7.17 -3.88
N LEU A 74 -5.48 -6.76 -2.68
CA LEU A 74 -4.19 -6.09 -2.52
C LEU A 74 -3.08 -7.13 -2.47
N LEU A 75 -2.09 -7.03 -3.36
CA LEU A 75 -1.01 -8.02 -3.44
C LEU A 75 0.19 -7.67 -2.55
N TRP A 76 0.64 -6.42 -2.61
CA TRP A 76 1.68 -5.88 -1.74
C TRP A 76 1.60 -4.37 -1.65
N THR A 77 2.23 -3.80 -0.63
CA THR A 77 2.39 -2.35 -0.47
C THR A 77 3.83 -1.93 -0.72
N ILE A 78 4.02 -0.80 -1.39
CA ILE A 78 5.33 -0.20 -1.63
C ILE A 78 5.44 1.05 -0.76
N ASN A 79 6.24 0.97 0.29
CA ASN A 79 6.35 2.03 1.28
C ASN A 79 7.80 2.51 1.38
N ASP A 80 7.98 3.79 1.70
CA ASP A 80 9.28 4.25 2.18
C ASP A 80 9.52 3.78 3.62
N PHE A 81 10.77 3.87 4.07
CA PHE A 81 11.16 3.31 5.36
C PHE A 81 10.38 3.89 6.57
N PRO A 82 10.12 5.21 6.66
CA PRO A 82 9.25 5.75 7.71
C PRO A 82 7.82 5.21 7.62
N ALA A 83 7.24 5.17 6.42
CA ALA A 83 5.88 4.70 6.22
C ALA A 83 5.67 3.25 6.60
N TYR A 84 6.69 2.42 6.32
CA TYR A 84 6.71 1.03 6.75
C TYR A 84 6.49 0.89 8.25
N GLY A 85 7.15 1.71 9.07
CA GLY A 85 6.98 1.63 10.53
C GLY A 85 5.57 1.99 11.00
N ASP A 86 4.96 2.97 10.34
CA ASP A 86 3.60 3.40 10.66
C ASP A 86 2.57 2.31 10.28
N LEU A 87 2.78 1.61 9.15
CA LEU A 87 1.86 0.58 8.65
C LEU A 87 2.06 -0.80 9.30
N SER A 88 3.30 -1.24 9.48
CA SER A 88 3.63 -2.57 10.03
C SER A 88 3.72 -2.59 11.55
N GLY A 89 3.68 -1.41 12.19
CA GLY A 89 4.04 -1.26 13.60
C GLY A 89 5.52 -1.49 13.89
N TRP A 90 6.37 -1.63 12.86
CA TRP A 90 7.80 -1.84 13.02
C TRP A 90 8.50 -0.61 13.59
N ARG A 91 9.46 -0.83 14.49
CA ARG A 91 10.29 0.27 14.99
C ARG A 91 11.23 0.75 13.90
N THR A 92 11.01 1.96 13.39
CA THR A 92 11.88 2.58 12.37
C THR A 92 12.99 3.45 12.95
N LYS A 93 13.08 3.55 14.29
CA LYS A 93 14.08 4.37 15.00
C LYS A 93 14.70 3.61 16.17
N GLY A 94 15.98 3.87 16.42
CA GLY A 94 16.74 3.31 17.54
C GLY A 94 17.32 1.92 17.26
N TYR A 95 17.57 1.17 18.34
CA TYR A 95 18.15 -0.17 18.27
C TYR A 95 17.21 -1.16 17.59
N LYS A 96 17.73 -2.00 16.68
CA LYS A 96 16.96 -2.94 15.83
C LYS A 96 15.95 -2.28 14.88
N ALA A 97 16.24 -1.06 14.42
CA ALA A 97 15.36 -0.36 13.49
C ALA A 97 15.31 -1.01 12.10
N CYS A 98 16.41 -1.61 11.63
CA CYS A 98 16.47 -2.19 10.29
C CYS A 98 15.88 -3.62 10.28
N PRO A 99 14.83 -3.90 9.48
CA PRO A 99 14.26 -5.24 9.38
C PRO A 99 15.20 -6.24 8.69
N VAL A 100 16.12 -5.75 7.84
CA VAL A 100 17.10 -6.60 7.11
C VAL A 100 18.25 -7.04 8.02
N TYR A 101 18.64 -6.18 8.97
CA TYR A 101 19.77 -6.42 9.86
C TYR A 101 19.28 -6.39 11.32
N ASN A 102 18.56 -7.44 11.72
CA ASN A 102 18.10 -7.69 13.09
C ASN A 102 19.27 -8.10 14.03
N VAL A 103 20.45 -7.53 13.82
CA VAL A 103 21.67 -7.78 14.60
C VAL A 103 21.89 -6.59 15.51
N ASP A 104 22.49 -6.82 16.67
CA ASP A 104 22.78 -5.86 17.72
C ASP A 104 23.74 -4.73 17.27
N THR A 105 23.31 -3.89 16.32
CA THR A 105 24.08 -2.75 15.80
C THR A 105 23.60 -1.46 16.44
N SER A 106 24.57 -0.69 16.94
CA SER A 106 24.40 0.69 17.39
C SER A 106 23.70 1.51 16.30
N SER A 107 22.63 2.22 16.67
CA SER A 107 21.80 2.99 15.76
C SER A 107 22.62 3.92 14.86
N MET A 108 22.68 3.63 13.57
CA MET A 108 23.20 4.55 12.57
C MET A 108 22.02 5.27 11.93
N ASP A 109 22.14 6.59 11.79
CA ASP A 109 21.15 7.44 11.13
C ASP A 109 21.19 7.20 9.62
N TYR A 110 20.41 6.21 9.16
CA TYR A 110 20.38 5.84 7.74
C TYR A 110 19.57 6.87 6.95
N ARG A 111 20.26 7.82 6.33
CA ARG A 111 19.71 8.68 5.25
C ARG A 111 19.58 7.95 3.90
N ALA A 112 19.27 6.65 3.91
CA ALA A 112 19.05 5.86 2.71
C ALA A 112 17.55 5.63 2.50
N LYS A 113 17.06 5.92 1.29
CA LYS A 113 15.67 5.63 0.89
C LYS A 113 15.57 4.15 0.58
N PHE A 114 15.15 3.35 1.55
CA PHE A 114 14.78 1.97 1.32
C PHE A 114 13.31 1.91 0.92
N VAL A 115 13.03 1.14 -0.13
CA VAL A 115 11.68 0.69 -0.47
C VAL A 115 11.54 -0.71 0.11
N ILE A 116 10.61 -0.87 1.04
CA ILE A 116 10.31 -2.18 1.61
C ILE A 116 9.10 -2.75 0.86
N TRP A 117 9.21 -4.03 0.52
CA TRP A 117 8.14 -4.82 -0.06
C TRP A 117 7.58 -5.68 1.06
N ASP A 118 6.40 -5.32 1.57
CA ASP A 118 5.69 -6.16 2.51
C ASP A 118 4.56 -6.87 1.79
N ILE A 119 4.55 -8.19 1.95
CA ILE A 119 3.32 -8.96 1.86
C ILE A 119 2.60 -8.62 3.15
N VAL A 120 1.73 -7.60 3.12
CA VAL A 120 0.75 -7.44 4.19
C VAL A 120 -0.14 -8.67 4.06
N ASP A 121 0.08 -9.66 4.92
CA ASP A 121 -0.87 -10.74 5.10
C ASP A 121 -2.21 -10.05 5.37
N ILE A 122 -3.10 -10.13 4.38
CA ILE A 122 -4.44 -9.60 4.51
C ILE A 122 -5.08 -10.46 5.59
N TYR A 123 -5.11 -9.97 6.83
CA TYR A 123 -6.09 -10.45 7.79
C TYR A 123 -7.45 -9.95 7.28
N LEU A 124 -8.00 -10.67 6.29
CA LEU A 124 -9.42 -10.65 5.98
C LEU A 124 -10.19 -11.25 7.16
#